data_AF-E1REC3-F1
#
_entry.id   AF-E1REC3-F1
#
_cell.length_a   1.000
_cell.length_b   1.000
_cell.length_c   1.000
_cell.angle_alpha   90.00
_cell.angle_beta   90.00
_cell.angle_gamma   90.00
#
_symmetry.space_group_name_H-M   'P 1'
#
loop_
_entity.id
_entity.type
_entity.pdbx_description
1 polymer ?
#
loop_
_entity_poly.entity_id
_entity_poly.type
_entity_poly.pdbx_seq_one_letter_code
_entity_poly.pdbx_strand_id
1 'polypeptide(L)'
;MRVVFILLVIMSAMTFCAACTGTDSGPAEGTTAATTEPTVTAEATTGQPTDMIPEPTTLPDNKYQVNVQVNKDPVYGTITAIFRGGLGQNFIQSIVVDVYYPDGSHESKELGNAVGDQVEFPGNQKIQDRVKVTVNFMGVIGSYVIYDSLVPEKAVIPNS
;
A
#
# COMPACT_ATOMS: atom_id res chain seq x y z
N MET A 1 -41.87 -19.89 51.85
CA MET A 1 -41.99 -20.98 50.85
C MET A 1 -41.83 -20.54 49.38
N ARG A 2 -42.44 -19.44 48.89
CA ARG A 2 -42.34 -19.05 47.46
C ARG A 2 -40.92 -18.65 46.99
N VAL A 3 -40.10 -18.04 47.85
CA VAL A 3 -38.73 -17.62 47.48
C VAL A 3 -37.72 -18.78 47.51
N VAL A 4 -37.93 -19.76 48.38
CA VAL A 4 -37.10 -20.99 48.46
C VAL A 4 -37.31 -21.87 47.21
N PHE A 5 -38.54 -21.90 46.68
CA PHE A 5 -38.85 -22.60 45.43
C PHE A 5 -38.19 -21.94 44.21
N ILE A 6 -38.07 -20.60 44.20
CA ILE A 6 -37.45 -19.87 43.09
C ILE A 6 -35.93 -20.09 43.07
N LEU A 7 -35.26 -20.12 44.23
CA LEU A 7 -33.83 -20.41 44.32
C LEU A 7 -33.47 -21.87 43.97
N LEU A 8 -34.35 -22.83 44.28
CA LEU A 8 -34.12 -24.25 43.97
C LEU A 8 -34.27 -24.55 42.45
N VAL A 9 -35.10 -23.80 41.74
CA VAL A 9 -35.26 -23.94 40.28
C VAL A 9 -34.07 -23.35 39.50
N ILE A 10 -33.45 -22.28 40.01
CA ILE A 10 -32.32 -21.62 39.32
C ILE A 10 -31.00 -22.41 39.45
N MET A 11 -30.81 -23.14 40.56
CA MET A 11 -29.59 -23.90 40.83
C MET A 11 -29.53 -25.27 40.10
N SER A 12 -30.66 -25.75 39.55
CA SER A 12 -30.76 -27.00 38.79
C SER A 12 -30.37 -26.85 37.30
N ALA A 13 -30.09 -25.63 36.83
CA ALA A 13 -29.89 -25.34 35.40
C ALA A 13 -28.41 -25.38 34.94
N MET A 14 -27.45 -25.70 35.82
CA MET A 14 -26.00 -25.62 35.49
C MET A 14 -25.25 -26.95 35.58
N THR A 15 -25.91 -28.10 35.43
CA THR A 15 -25.20 -29.39 35.46
C THR A 15 -25.75 -30.36 34.42
N PHE A 16 -24.85 -31.01 33.69
CA PHE A 16 -25.01 -31.89 32.51
C PHE A 16 -25.08 -31.10 31.18
N CYS A 17 -24.10 -31.18 30.27
CA CYS A 17 -23.54 -32.40 29.70
C CYS A 17 -22.04 -32.28 29.37
N ALA A 18 -21.26 -33.27 29.78
CA ALA A 18 -19.97 -33.60 29.18
C ALA A 18 -20.15 -34.76 28.16
N ALA A 19 -19.55 -34.59 26.98
CA ALA A 19 -19.08 -35.59 26.01
C ALA A 19 -20.05 -36.61 25.36
N CYS A 20 -20.17 -36.54 24.03
CA CYS A 20 -20.21 -37.73 23.17
C CYS A 20 -19.35 -37.49 21.93
N THR A 21 -18.34 -38.33 21.74
CA THR A 21 -17.52 -38.45 20.53
C THR A 21 -18.28 -39.27 19.48
N GLY A 22 -18.34 -38.82 18.23
CA GLY A 22 -18.88 -39.59 17.11
C GLY A 22 -18.64 -38.89 15.77
N THR A 23 -17.70 -39.43 15.01
CA THR A 23 -17.30 -39.06 13.64
C THR A 23 -18.41 -39.36 12.61
N ASP A 24 -18.76 -38.43 11.72
CA ASP A 24 -18.80 -38.64 10.25
C ASP A 24 -19.13 -37.38 9.41
N SER A 25 -18.28 -37.15 8.40
CA SER A 25 -18.35 -36.51 7.06
C SER A 25 -19.48 -35.54 6.58
N GLY A 26 -19.11 -34.24 6.40
CA GLY A 26 -19.44 -33.30 5.29
C GLY A 26 -20.89 -32.76 5.06
N PRO A 27 -21.12 -31.77 4.14
CA PRO A 27 -20.39 -30.53 3.81
C PRO A 27 -21.24 -29.23 3.98
N ALA A 28 -20.57 -28.07 3.87
CA ALA A 28 -21.08 -26.70 3.58
C ALA A 28 -21.99 -26.03 4.65
N GLU A 29 -21.97 -24.72 4.92
CA GLU A 29 -21.24 -23.53 4.47
C GLU A 29 -21.66 -22.40 5.43
N GLY A 30 -20.82 -21.37 5.59
CA GLY A 30 -21.27 -20.06 6.08
C GLY A 30 -20.78 -19.65 7.46
N THR A 31 -19.49 -19.31 7.59
CA THR A 31 -18.99 -18.46 8.68
C THR A 31 -17.77 -17.68 8.21
N THR A 32 -17.93 -16.36 8.28
CA THR A 32 -16.92 -15.29 8.40
C THR A 32 -15.74 -15.36 7.43
N ALA A 33 -15.87 -14.62 6.33
CA ALA A 33 -14.80 -14.32 5.40
C ALA A 33 -13.59 -13.74 6.15
N ALA A 34 -12.54 -14.55 6.29
CA ALA A 34 -11.20 -14.06 6.49
C ALA A 34 -10.87 -13.21 5.26
N THR A 35 -10.65 -11.91 5.48
CA THR A 35 -10.09 -11.04 4.44
C THR A 35 -8.67 -11.50 4.22
N THR A 36 -8.46 -12.25 3.14
CA THR A 36 -7.14 -12.47 2.57
C THR A 36 -6.62 -11.11 2.14
N GLU A 37 -5.68 -10.58 2.91
CA GLU A 37 -4.75 -9.57 2.40
C GLU A 37 -4.12 -10.14 1.12
N PRO A 38 -4.15 -9.44 -0.02
CA PRO A 38 -3.52 -9.93 -1.22
C PRO A 38 -2.01 -9.97 -0.96
N THR A 39 -1.42 -11.16 -0.94
CA THR A 39 0.00 -11.32 -1.26
C THR A 39 0.16 -10.84 -2.70
N VAL A 40 0.55 -9.58 -2.86
CA VAL A 40 0.90 -8.99 -4.15
C VAL A 40 2.21 -9.65 -4.58
N THR A 41 2.09 -10.67 -5.43
CA THR A 41 3.19 -11.09 -6.29
C THR A 41 3.49 -9.91 -7.21
N ALA A 42 4.61 -9.22 -6.98
CA ALA A 42 5.13 -8.22 -7.90
C ALA A 42 5.34 -8.90 -9.27
N GLU A 43 4.47 -8.58 -10.24
CA GLU A 43 4.66 -8.97 -11.62
C GLU A 43 5.78 -8.11 -12.18
N ALA A 44 6.98 -8.69 -12.31
CA ALA A 44 8.08 -8.10 -13.04
C ALA A 44 7.66 -7.96 -14.51
N THR A 45 7.15 -6.79 -14.88
CA THR A 45 6.79 -6.47 -16.26
C THR A 45 8.08 -6.30 -17.05
N THR A 46 8.42 -7.31 -17.87
CA THR A 46 9.51 -7.25 -18.83
C THR A 46 9.13 -6.30 -19.98
N GLY A 47 9.53 -5.03 -19.83
CA GLY A 47 9.44 -4.02 -20.88
C GLY A 47 10.39 -2.86 -20.59
N GLN A 48 11.60 -2.92 -21.13
CA GLN A 48 12.61 -1.85 -21.11
C GLN A 48 11.97 -0.53 -21.60
N PRO A 49 12.25 0.61 -20.93
CA PRO A 49 13.51 1.28 -21.23
C PRO A 49 14.41 1.44 -19.99
N THR A 50 15.72 1.33 -20.21
CA THR A 50 16.83 1.70 -19.31
C THR A 50 16.88 3.23 -19.14
N ASP A 51 15.72 3.86 -19.10
CA ASP A 51 15.63 5.29 -19.23
C ASP A 51 15.80 5.94 -17.86
N MET A 52 17.06 6.19 -17.52
CA MET A 52 17.46 7.03 -16.39
C MET A 52 17.19 8.53 -16.65
N ILE A 53 16.46 8.88 -17.70
CA ILE A 53 16.12 10.26 -18.04
C ILE A 53 14.69 10.54 -17.55
N PRO A 54 14.52 11.41 -16.54
CA PRO A 54 13.20 11.85 -16.11
C PRO A 54 12.44 12.56 -17.24
N GLU A 55 11.14 12.31 -17.31
CA GLU A 55 10.25 12.97 -18.27
C GLU A 55 9.53 14.16 -17.61
N PRO A 56 8.96 15.09 -18.39
CA PRO A 56 8.17 16.18 -17.84
C PRO A 56 6.96 15.67 -17.03
N THR A 57 6.84 16.12 -15.78
CA THR A 57 5.65 15.86 -14.96
C THR A 57 4.47 16.70 -15.45
N THR A 58 3.26 16.13 -15.39
CA THR A 58 2.02 16.87 -15.68
C THR A 58 1.19 16.93 -14.41
N LEU A 59 0.89 18.16 -13.95
CA LEU A 59 0.03 18.35 -12.80
C LEU A 59 -1.43 18.43 -13.25
N PRO A 60 -2.36 17.79 -12.53
CA PRO A 60 -3.78 17.96 -12.79
C PRO A 60 -4.24 19.36 -12.34
N ASP A 61 -5.49 19.71 -12.65
CA ASP A 61 -6.15 20.90 -12.11
C ASP A 61 -5.95 21.00 -10.60
N ASN A 62 -5.84 22.22 -10.07
CA ASN A 62 -5.52 22.47 -8.65
C ASN A 62 -6.39 21.66 -7.66
N LYS A 63 -7.69 21.50 -7.94
CA LYS A 63 -8.63 20.72 -7.11
C LYS A 63 -8.32 19.22 -7.03
N TYR A 64 -7.51 18.69 -7.94
CA TYR A 64 -7.10 17.29 -8.01
C TYR A 64 -5.64 17.09 -7.60
N GLN A 65 -4.92 18.13 -7.20
CA GLN A 65 -3.51 17.99 -6.83
C GLN A 65 -3.35 17.16 -5.56
N VAL A 66 -2.31 16.32 -5.59
CA VAL A 66 -1.88 15.45 -4.49
C VAL A 66 -0.36 15.44 -4.44
N ASN A 67 0.20 15.08 -3.29
CA ASN A 67 1.64 15.10 -3.06
C ASN A 67 2.15 13.74 -2.58
N VAL A 68 3.26 13.31 -3.17
CA VAL A 68 4.05 12.17 -2.73
C VAL A 68 5.46 12.67 -2.46
N GLN A 69 5.94 12.39 -1.25
CA GLN A 69 7.32 12.66 -0.88
C GLN A 69 8.16 11.44 -1.18
N VAL A 70 9.21 11.61 -1.96
CA VAL A 70 10.21 10.57 -2.22
C VAL A 70 11.49 10.93 -1.48
N ASN A 71 12.04 9.99 -0.73
CA ASN A 71 13.32 10.12 -0.07
C ASN A 71 14.18 8.88 -0.32
N LYS A 72 15.49 9.04 -0.31
CA LYS A 72 16.42 7.92 -0.34
C LYS A 72 17.41 8.04 0.80
N ASP A 73 17.49 6.97 1.57
CA ASP A 73 18.41 6.86 2.70
C ASP A 73 19.86 6.80 2.19
N PRO A 74 20.75 7.73 2.57
CA PRO A 74 22.14 7.73 2.11
C PRO A 74 23.00 6.61 2.74
N VAL A 75 22.55 6.04 3.85
CA VAL A 75 23.22 4.96 4.61
C VAL A 75 22.79 3.60 4.10
N TYR A 76 21.49 3.37 3.90
CA TYR A 76 20.97 2.06 3.48
C TYR A 76 20.63 1.97 1.99
N GLY A 77 20.51 3.11 1.29
CA GLY A 77 20.10 3.16 -0.11
C GLY A 77 18.61 2.94 -0.33
N THR A 78 17.84 2.63 0.72
CA THR A 78 16.38 2.43 0.66
C THR A 78 15.69 3.68 0.15
N ILE A 79 14.81 3.50 -0.85
CA ILE A 79 13.95 4.56 -1.37
C ILE A 79 12.59 4.41 -0.70
N THR A 80 12.10 5.48 -0.08
CA THR A 80 10.78 5.51 0.54
C THR A 80 9.92 6.57 -0.16
N ALA A 81 8.77 6.14 -0.70
CA ALA A 81 7.74 7.03 -1.20
C ALA A 81 6.59 7.08 -0.18
N ILE A 82 6.21 8.29 0.24
CA ILE A 82 5.21 8.52 1.29
C ILE A 82 4.10 9.41 0.74
N PHE A 83 2.86 8.96 0.85
CA PHE A 83 1.71 9.77 0.44
C PHE A 83 1.44 10.89 1.47
N ARG A 84 1.42 12.14 1.00
CA ARG A 84 1.23 13.34 1.84
C ARG A 84 -0.17 13.96 1.72
N GLY A 85 -1.07 13.33 0.97
CA GLY A 85 -2.42 13.84 0.77
C GLY A 85 -2.52 14.93 -0.29
N GLY A 86 -3.64 15.64 -0.28
CA GLY A 86 -3.91 16.78 -1.15
C GLY A 86 -5.40 16.96 -1.40
N LEU A 87 -5.75 18.02 -2.14
CA LEU A 87 -7.15 18.34 -2.47
C LEU A 87 -7.81 17.22 -3.29
N GLY A 88 -7.01 16.54 -4.13
CA GLY A 88 -7.47 15.48 -5.01
C GLY A 88 -7.59 14.10 -4.37
N GLN A 89 -7.27 13.93 -3.09
CA GLN A 89 -7.13 12.59 -2.48
C GLN A 89 -8.39 11.73 -2.61
N ASN A 90 -9.58 12.33 -2.46
CA ASN A 90 -10.85 11.60 -2.57
C ASN A 90 -11.19 11.12 -3.99
N PHE A 91 -10.40 11.54 -4.99
CA PHE A 91 -10.59 11.17 -6.39
C PHE A 91 -9.55 10.15 -6.87
N ILE A 92 -8.64 9.70 -6.01
CA ILE A 92 -7.59 8.74 -6.37
C ILE A 92 -8.19 7.35 -6.53
N GLN A 93 -7.94 6.73 -7.69
CA GLN A 93 -8.21 5.31 -7.94
C GLN A 93 -7.04 4.42 -7.52
N SER A 94 -5.81 4.82 -7.85
CA SER A 94 -4.57 4.15 -7.43
C SER A 94 -3.36 5.09 -7.58
N ILE A 95 -2.29 4.79 -6.85
CA ILE A 95 -1.00 5.47 -6.96
C ILE A 95 0.05 4.40 -7.24
N VAL A 96 0.77 4.52 -8.35
CA VAL A 96 1.83 3.58 -8.74
C VAL A 96 3.16 4.28 -8.65
N VAL A 97 4.09 3.67 -7.92
CA VAL A 97 5.48 4.12 -7.82
C VAL A 97 6.36 3.14 -8.58
N ASP A 98 6.99 3.63 -9.63
CA ASP A 98 7.96 2.91 -10.44
C ASP A 98 9.37 3.36 -10.06
N VAL A 99 10.24 2.42 -9.75
CA VAL A 99 11.69 2.66 -9.57
C VAL A 99 12.43 1.96 -10.69
N TYR A 100 13.20 2.74 -11.44
CA TYR A 100 14.14 2.24 -12.42
C TYR A 100 15.53 2.30 -11.82
N TYR A 101 16.26 1.19 -11.96
CA TYR A 101 17.61 1.03 -11.45
C TYR A 101 18.66 1.18 -12.56
N PRO A 102 19.88 1.63 -12.24
CA PRO A 102 20.96 1.85 -13.22
C PRO A 102 21.42 0.57 -13.94
N ASP A 103 21.14 -0.61 -13.37
CA ASP A 103 21.41 -1.90 -14.00
C ASP A 103 20.36 -2.29 -15.06
N GLY A 104 19.33 -1.46 -15.24
CA GLY A 104 18.22 -1.67 -16.17
C GLY A 104 17.06 -2.47 -15.59
N SER A 105 17.14 -2.91 -14.34
CA SER A 105 15.99 -3.50 -13.65
C SER A 105 14.96 -2.43 -13.25
N HIS A 106 13.74 -2.87 -13.02
CA HIS A 106 12.60 -2.02 -12.67
C HIS A 106 11.72 -2.73 -11.64
N GLU A 107 11.21 -1.97 -10.69
CA GLU A 107 10.27 -2.42 -9.68
C GLU A 107 9.10 -1.45 -9.59
N SER A 108 7.89 -1.99 -9.44
CA SER A 108 6.66 -1.22 -9.35
C SER A 108 5.87 -1.65 -8.13
N LYS A 109 5.41 -0.69 -7.33
CA LYS A 109 4.53 -0.94 -6.18
C LYS A 109 3.38 0.05 -6.17
N GLU A 110 2.22 -0.45 -5.74
CA GLU A 110 1.07 0.41 -5.46
C GLU A 110 1.24 1.05 -4.08
N LEU A 111 1.16 2.38 -4.05
CA LEU A 111 1.17 3.19 -2.84
C LEU A 111 -0.27 3.43 -2.37
N GLY A 112 -0.52 3.20 -1.09
CA GLY A 112 -1.81 3.50 -0.48
C GLY A 112 -2.17 4.98 -0.57
N ASN A 113 -3.47 5.28 -0.54
CA ASN A 113 -4.02 6.62 -0.71
C ASN A 113 -4.45 7.29 0.61
N ALA A 114 -4.08 6.71 1.76
CA ALA A 114 -4.21 7.35 3.07
C ALA A 114 -2.94 8.12 3.43
N VAL A 115 -3.09 9.28 4.04
CA VAL A 115 -1.94 10.13 4.42
C VAL A 115 -1.02 9.36 5.36
N GLY A 116 0.25 9.25 5.00
CA GLY A 116 1.25 8.49 5.76
C GLY A 116 1.47 7.06 5.23
N ASP A 117 0.64 6.58 4.30
CA ASP A 117 0.94 5.33 3.58
C ASP A 117 2.29 5.47 2.88
N GLN A 118 3.04 4.37 2.86
CA GLN A 118 4.37 4.35 2.30
C GLN A 118 4.69 3.03 1.63
N VAL A 119 5.58 3.10 0.65
CA VAL A 119 6.22 1.94 0.03
C VAL A 119 7.73 2.13 0.03
N GLU A 120 8.44 1.02 0.17
CA GLU A 120 9.90 1.00 0.18
C GLU A 120 10.44 0.18 -0.99
N PHE A 121 11.55 0.63 -1.56
CA PHE A 121 12.27 -0.05 -2.63
C PHE A 121 13.76 -0.20 -2.25
N PRO A 122 14.37 -1.36 -2.55
CA PRO A 122 15.81 -1.54 -2.39
C PRO A 122 16.57 -0.69 -3.41
N GLY A 123 17.31 0.33 -2.97
CA GLY A 123 18.14 1.15 -3.84
C GLY A 123 19.63 1.04 -3.55
N ASN A 124 20.44 1.77 -4.32
CA ASN A 124 21.90 1.84 -4.10
C ASN A 124 22.32 3.12 -3.38
N GLN A 125 23.14 3.03 -2.33
CA GLN A 125 23.63 4.18 -1.55
C GLN A 125 24.29 5.30 -2.38
N LYS A 126 25.02 4.94 -3.44
CA LYS A 126 25.92 5.86 -4.16
C LYS A 126 25.49 6.18 -5.59
N ILE A 127 24.55 5.43 -6.13
CA ILE A 127 24.08 5.59 -7.50
C ILE A 127 22.67 6.18 -7.46
N GLN A 128 22.33 6.99 -8.45
CA GLN A 128 20.98 7.55 -8.58
C GLN A 128 20.04 6.49 -9.17
N ASP A 129 18.83 6.44 -8.64
CA ASP A 129 17.72 5.64 -9.18
C ASP A 129 16.65 6.61 -9.68
N ARG A 130 15.99 6.31 -10.81
CA ARG A 130 14.87 7.14 -11.28
C ARG A 130 13.60 6.66 -10.61
N VAL A 131 12.89 7.57 -9.95
CA VAL A 131 11.61 7.29 -9.33
C VAL A 131 10.53 8.07 -10.07
N LYS A 132 9.50 7.37 -10.52
CA LYS A 132 8.33 7.92 -11.22
C LYS A 132 7.08 7.58 -10.44
N VAL A 133 6.25 8.57 -10.15
CA VAL A 133 4.98 8.42 -9.44
C VAL A 133 3.85 8.81 -10.36
N THR A 134 2.99 7.83 -10.64
CA THR A 134 1.79 7.99 -11.46
C THR A 134 0.55 7.90 -10.58
N VAL A 135 -0.31 8.92 -10.65
CA VAL A 135 -1.60 8.92 -9.96
C VAL A 135 -2.69 8.70 -10.99
N ASN A 136 -3.50 7.66 -10.77
CA ASN A 136 -4.69 7.40 -11.56
C ASN A 136 -5.90 7.93 -10.79
N PHE A 137 -6.63 8.87 -11.39
CA PHE A 137 -7.86 9.41 -10.80
C PHE A 137 -9.08 8.69 -11.36
N MET A 138 -10.16 8.71 -10.59
CA MET A 138 -11.44 8.12 -10.97
C MET A 138 -12.11 8.87 -12.14
N GLY A 139 -12.83 8.14 -12.99
CA GLY A 139 -13.68 8.70 -14.04
C GLY A 139 -12.89 9.39 -15.16
N VAL A 140 -13.34 10.57 -15.56
CA VAL A 140 -12.80 11.32 -16.72
C VAL A 140 -11.58 12.18 -16.40
N ILE A 141 -11.10 12.17 -15.14
CA ILE A 141 -9.96 13.00 -14.70
C ILE A 141 -8.67 12.50 -15.35
N GLY A 142 -8.51 11.17 -15.47
CA GLY A 142 -7.37 10.53 -16.13
C GLY A 142 -6.18 10.26 -15.21
N SER A 143 -5.02 10.06 -15.81
CA SER A 143 -3.77 9.68 -15.13
C SER A 143 -2.71 10.74 -15.30
N TYR A 144 -1.93 11.01 -14.24
CA TYR A 144 -0.92 12.07 -14.21
C TYR A 144 0.38 11.56 -13.58
N VAL A 145 1.51 11.89 -14.22
CA VAL A 145 2.84 11.70 -13.63
C VAL A 145 3.15 12.95 -12.80
N ILE A 146 3.09 12.81 -11.48
CA ILE A 146 3.22 13.94 -10.54
C ILE A 146 4.65 14.11 -10.01
N TYR A 147 5.46 13.06 -10.14
CA TYR A 147 6.88 13.06 -9.74
C TYR A 147 7.63 12.17 -10.73
N ASP A 148 8.74 12.66 -11.25
CA ASP A 148 9.68 11.88 -12.05
C ASP A 148 11.06 12.52 -11.90
N SER A 149 11.97 11.84 -11.20
CA SER A 149 13.29 12.40 -10.87
C SER A 149 14.31 11.33 -10.47
N LEU A 150 15.59 11.70 -10.56
CA LEU A 150 16.71 10.90 -10.08
C LEU A 150 16.96 11.14 -8.59
N VAL A 151 17.04 10.05 -7.81
CA VAL A 151 17.17 10.06 -6.35
C VAL A 151 18.44 9.30 -5.90
N PRO A 152 19.32 9.89 -5.08
CA PRO A 152 19.19 11.22 -4.50
C PRO A 152 19.42 12.32 -5.55
N GLU A 153 18.71 13.44 -5.42
CA GLU A 153 18.92 14.60 -6.28
C GLU A 153 20.37 15.09 -6.16
N LYS A 154 20.96 15.60 -7.24
CA LYS A 154 22.30 16.17 -7.17
C LYS A 154 22.30 17.36 -6.21
N ALA A 155 23.25 17.37 -5.28
CA ALA A 155 23.44 18.50 -4.39
C ALA A 155 23.70 19.79 -5.20
N VAL A 156 22.80 20.77 -5.08
CA VAL A 156 23.04 22.13 -5.57
C VAL A 156 24.05 22.75 -4.61
N ILE A 157 25.31 22.85 -5.02
CA ILE A 157 26.32 23.58 -4.24
C ILE A 157 25.97 25.06 -4.36
N PRO A 158 25.61 25.78 -3.28
CA PRO A 158 25.41 27.22 -3.37
C PRO A 158 26.76 27.85 -3.70
N ASN A 159 26.83 28.59 -4.81
CA ASN A 159 28.01 29.37 -5.16
C ASN A 159 28.23 30.43 -4.06
N SER A 160 29.30 30.27 -3.29
CA SER A 160 29.81 31.28 -2.34
C SER A 160 30.39 32.49 -3.06
#